data_AF-A0A7S1AY86-F1
#
_entry.id   AF-A0A7S1AY86-F1
#
_cell.length_a   1.000
_cell.length_b   1.000
_cell.length_c   1.000
_cell.angle_alpha   90.00
_cell.angle_beta   90.00
_cell.angle_gamma   90.00
#
_symmetry.space_group_name_H-M   'P 1'
#
loop_
_entity.id
_entity.type
_entity.pdbx_description
1 polymer ?
#
loop_
_entity_poly.entity_id
_entity_poly.type
_entity_poly.pdbx_seq_one_letter_code
_entity_poly.pdbx_strand_id
1 'polypeptide(L)'
;DELCTCGSLASQVGEILLHGATTVGTGTPCIGPAVRVGTCAVRMDAPGFDDRLARRRRLLNAGEKLQAESDVTLTELLAHFRVTDFAAGLQELGIESVGDLGYVQDSDLANIGMPMIPRRKLLEAGSGDWRQRDEPEKSDVKEVIRPLALKVEPESADTNTSAELAQLLTEWQDHLEDFSAVNSLDGVGRQTLESMLPYGALRVMGLIGSGNAFVMHGVRRPSAAVLSRCRAVSQDSGHRGRPYEDWRRHLEDFAAVNNIGASVRASTQRLNREQALQVMGFTTGLRFLVPSDRKDADLEICTRVQAALEGTPLTPVEPRTPINRGPPPPPIKATSQTRPAQLVTQHQQIRPQQQPLQQPRHQQHEKHRSRSRDRGRDYHSEKIQRDRSPEVSRGKRDRERDSSHRHGSLPEGVIENWQRHVDTFVEVNSLDERSAGMLGELSKLMVLRVIGLIGRENSFVIRGARNPSAAVTHRLKGAADPAGSVEPFANLNRLVEDFIEVNDFDERGAEAVRELRAEEVLHVMGFTGDNSFVIRGAKNVSASLMSRLTLARKYLREEAAR
;
A
#
# COMPACT_ATOMS: atom_id res chain seq x y z
N ASP A 1 -56.15 42.23 -12.12
CA ASP A 1 -54.96 42.72 -11.41
C ASP A 1 -54.40 41.60 -10.55
N GLU A 2 -53.19 41.08 -10.64
CA GLU A 2 -52.06 41.11 -11.59
C GLU A 2 -51.23 39.84 -11.25
N LEU A 3 -50.81 39.10 -12.29
CA LEU A 3 -49.49 38.42 -12.49
C LEU A 3 -48.92 37.50 -11.38
N CYS A 4 -48.25 36.36 -11.60
CA CYS A 4 -47.55 35.85 -12.77
C CYS A 4 -47.21 34.35 -12.57
N THR A 5 -47.03 33.66 -13.68
CA THR A 5 -46.69 32.24 -13.92
C THR A 5 -45.19 31.90 -13.76
N CYS A 6 -44.89 30.67 -13.32
CA CYS A 6 -43.70 29.85 -13.63
C CYS A 6 -44.15 28.38 -13.48
N GLY A 7 -43.93 27.41 -14.36
CA GLY A 7 -42.95 27.23 -15.43
C GLY A 7 -42.44 25.79 -15.34
N SER A 8 -43.21 24.81 -15.84
CA SER A 8 -42.85 23.39 -15.83
C SER A 8 -42.19 23.01 -17.15
N LEU A 9 -40.93 22.57 -17.10
CA LEU A 9 -40.16 22.05 -18.23
C LEU A 9 -40.38 20.53 -18.32
N ALA A 10 -41.24 20.11 -19.24
CA ALA A 10 -41.32 18.71 -19.68
C ALA A 10 -40.30 18.48 -20.81
N SER A 11 -39.40 17.53 -20.60
CA SER A 11 -38.40 17.08 -21.57
C SER A 11 -39.03 16.07 -22.54
N GLN A 12 -38.82 16.31 -23.84
CA GLN A 12 -39.18 15.41 -24.93
C GLN A 12 -38.33 14.14 -24.90
N VAL A 13 -38.97 12.98 -24.79
CA VAL A 13 -38.40 11.69 -25.19
C VAL A 13 -39.21 11.21 -26.39
N GLY A 14 -38.56 11.11 -27.55
CA GLY A 14 -39.13 10.55 -28.77
C GLY A 14 -39.14 9.02 -28.70
N GLU A 15 -40.34 8.43 -28.64
CA GLU A 15 -40.58 7.02 -28.92
C GLU A 15 -40.63 6.81 -30.44
N ILE A 16 -39.69 6.00 -30.96
CA ILE A 16 -39.76 5.44 -32.31
C ILE A 16 -40.52 4.11 -32.21
N LEU A 17 -41.82 4.16 -32.56
CA LEU A 17 -42.68 2.99 -32.75
C LEU A 17 -42.36 2.31 -34.10
N LEU A 18 -41.76 1.13 -34.04
CA LEU A 18 -41.69 0.19 -35.17
C LEU A 18 -43.00 -0.61 -35.23
N HIS A 19 -43.92 -0.20 -36.10
CA HIS A 19 -45.04 -1.05 -36.51
C HIS A 19 -44.60 -2.00 -37.63
N GLY A 20 -44.48 -3.29 -37.31
CA GLY A 20 -44.42 -4.37 -38.28
C GLY A 20 -45.84 -4.72 -38.75
N ALA A 21 -46.15 -4.43 -40.00
CA ALA A 21 -47.36 -4.91 -40.67
C ALA A 21 -46.99 -6.07 -41.60
N THR A 22 -47.53 -7.24 -41.28
CA THR A 22 -47.64 -8.41 -42.16
C THR A 22 -48.65 -8.16 -43.27
N THR A 23 -48.25 -8.26 -44.53
CA THR A 23 -49.15 -8.59 -45.63
C THR A 23 -48.49 -9.56 -46.61
N VAL A 24 -49.19 -10.66 -46.83
CA VAL A 24 -48.92 -11.69 -47.84
C VAL A 24 -49.42 -11.17 -49.18
N GLY A 25 -48.58 -11.23 -50.22
CA GLY A 25 -48.95 -10.86 -51.59
C GLY A 25 -48.07 -11.57 -52.60
N THR A 26 -48.64 -12.59 -53.24
CA THR A 26 -48.07 -13.30 -54.40
C THR A 26 -48.08 -12.39 -55.63
N GLY A 27 -46.91 -12.14 -56.24
CA GLY A 27 -46.79 -11.35 -57.47
C GLY A 27 -45.45 -11.56 -58.19
N THR A 28 -45.56 -11.87 -59.48
CA THR A 28 -44.58 -12.21 -60.53
C THR A 28 -43.44 -11.19 -60.70
N PRO A 29 -42.21 -11.58 -61.13
CA PRO A 29 -41.02 -10.72 -61.04
C PRO A 29 -40.94 -9.70 -62.18
N CYS A 30 -40.81 -8.42 -61.82
CA CYS A 30 -40.33 -7.38 -62.72
C CYS A 30 -38.81 -7.28 -62.61
N ILE A 31 -38.11 -7.46 -63.73
CA ILE A 31 -36.67 -7.27 -63.87
C ILE A 31 -36.38 -5.76 -63.75
N GLY A 32 -35.87 -5.34 -62.59
CA GLY A 32 -35.27 -4.01 -62.35
C GLY A 32 -33.75 -4.10 -62.27
N PRO A 33 -33.02 -3.00 -62.49
CA PRO A 33 -31.56 -3.02 -62.61
C PRO A 33 -30.93 -3.40 -61.26
N ALA A 34 -29.96 -4.32 -61.31
CA ALA A 34 -29.19 -4.75 -60.16
C ALA A 34 -28.43 -3.57 -59.53
N VAL A 35 -28.98 -3.01 -58.46
CA VAL A 35 -28.23 -2.16 -57.54
C VAL A 35 -27.32 -3.08 -56.74
N ARG A 36 -26.04 -3.14 -57.11
CA ARG A 36 -24.99 -3.74 -56.28
C ARG A 36 -24.89 -2.96 -54.98
N VAL A 37 -25.55 -3.45 -53.92
CA VAL A 37 -25.20 -3.08 -52.55
C VAL A 37 -23.85 -3.73 -52.27
N GLY A 38 -22.78 -2.97 -52.46
CA GLY A 38 -21.45 -3.36 -52.00
C GLY A 38 -21.48 -3.42 -50.49
N THR A 39 -21.59 -4.62 -49.93
CA THR A 39 -21.25 -4.85 -48.52
C THR A 39 -19.75 -4.60 -48.38
N CYS A 40 -19.38 -3.36 -48.05
CA CYS A 40 -18.06 -3.05 -47.54
C CYS A 40 -17.92 -3.79 -46.20
N ALA A 41 -17.42 -5.01 -46.23
CA ALA A 41 -16.90 -5.68 -45.05
C ALA A 41 -15.69 -4.87 -44.59
N VAL A 42 -15.93 -3.89 -43.71
CA VAL A 42 -14.86 -3.18 -43.01
C VAL A 42 -14.18 -4.25 -42.17
N ARG A 43 -13.00 -4.69 -42.61
CA ARG A 43 -12.11 -5.53 -41.84
C ARG A 43 -11.68 -4.67 -40.65
N MET A 44 -12.36 -4.82 -39.52
CA MET A 44 -11.90 -4.26 -38.26
C MET A 44 -10.68 -5.07 -37.88
N ASP A 45 -9.50 -4.50 -38.03
CA ASP A 45 -8.27 -5.12 -37.55
C ASP A 45 -8.43 -5.37 -36.05
N ALA A 46 -8.00 -6.55 -35.61
CA ALA A 46 -8.04 -6.90 -34.20
C ALA A 46 -7.23 -5.86 -33.40
N PRO A 47 -7.76 -5.35 -32.27
CA PRO A 47 -7.07 -4.34 -31.48
C PRO A 47 -5.69 -4.86 -31.06
N GLY A 48 -4.68 -3.97 -31.09
CA GLY A 48 -3.31 -4.31 -30.73
C GLY A 48 -3.22 -4.80 -29.28
N PHE A 49 -2.14 -5.50 -28.93
CA PHE A 49 -1.93 -6.00 -27.57
C PHE A 49 -2.03 -4.87 -26.53
N ASP A 50 -1.40 -3.72 -26.80
CA ASP A 50 -1.42 -2.57 -25.90
C ASP A 50 -2.83 -1.99 -25.72
N ASP A 51 -3.65 -1.98 -26.77
CA ASP A 51 -5.05 -1.54 -26.70
C ASP A 51 -5.89 -2.50 -25.85
N ARG A 52 -5.68 -3.81 -26.01
CA ARG A 52 -6.33 -4.84 -25.18
C ARG A 52 -5.93 -4.72 -23.71
N LEU A 53 -4.63 -4.51 -23.44
CA LEU A 53 -4.12 -4.31 -22.08
C LEU A 53 -4.64 -3.01 -21.45
N ALA A 54 -4.67 -1.90 -22.21
CA ALA A 54 -5.21 -0.63 -21.76
C ALA A 54 -6.72 -0.72 -21.49
N ARG A 55 -7.48 -1.40 -22.35
CA ARG A 55 -8.90 -1.68 -22.16
C ARG A 55 -9.13 -2.49 -20.88
N ARG A 56 -8.34 -3.54 -20.66
CA ARG A 56 -8.39 -4.35 -19.42
C ARG A 56 -8.20 -3.49 -18.18
N ARG A 57 -7.19 -2.60 -18.14
CA ARG A 57 -6.96 -1.69 -17.01
C ARG A 57 -8.17 -0.77 -16.76
N ARG A 58 -8.77 -0.22 -17.81
CA ARG A 58 -9.97 0.64 -17.68
C ARG A 58 -11.16 -0.13 -17.08
N LEU A 59 -11.39 -1.37 -17.53
CA LEU A 59 -12.47 -2.21 -17.02
C LEU A 59 -12.27 -2.57 -15.55
N LEU A 60 -11.04 -2.91 -15.15
CA LEU A 60 -10.70 -3.20 -13.75
C LEU A 60 -10.87 -1.96 -12.86
N ASN A 61 -10.44 -0.79 -13.31
CA ASN A 61 -10.65 0.47 -12.58
C ASN A 61 -12.13 0.86 -12.49
N ALA A 62 -12.97 0.40 -13.42
CA ALA A 62 -14.42 0.60 -13.39
C ALA A 62 -15.16 -0.45 -12.53
N GLY A 63 -14.45 -1.43 -11.96
CA GLY A 63 -15.06 -2.53 -11.20
C GLY A 63 -15.85 -3.53 -12.07
N GLU A 64 -15.67 -3.49 -13.39
CA GLU A 64 -16.38 -4.39 -14.31
C GLU A 64 -15.72 -5.78 -14.31
N LYS A 65 -16.55 -6.84 -14.28
CA LYS A 65 -16.07 -8.22 -14.42
C LYS A 65 -15.55 -8.43 -15.84
N LEU A 66 -14.27 -8.75 -15.96
CA LEU A 66 -13.66 -9.10 -17.24
C LEU A 66 -14.28 -10.38 -17.81
N GLN A 67 -14.77 -10.31 -19.04
CA GLN A 67 -15.22 -11.48 -19.78
C GLN A 67 -14.01 -12.25 -20.33
N ALA A 68 -14.01 -13.57 -20.16
CA ALA A 68 -12.91 -14.47 -20.51
C ALA A 68 -12.45 -14.38 -21.98
N GLU A 69 -13.32 -14.00 -22.91
CA GLU A 69 -13.02 -13.94 -24.36
C GLU A 69 -12.24 -12.68 -24.79
N SER A 70 -12.15 -11.66 -23.92
CA SER A 70 -11.47 -10.39 -24.25
C SER A 70 -10.14 -10.19 -23.51
N ASP A 71 -9.65 -11.25 -22.86
CA ASP A 71 -8.53 -11.17 -21.95
C ASP A 71 -7.18 -11.45 -22.62
N VAL A 72 -6.22 -10.58 -22.34
CA VAL A 72 -4.80 -10.83 -22.59
C VAL A 72 -4.40 -12.08 -21.80
N THR A 73 -3.87 -13.09 -22.49
CA THR A 73 -3.41 -14.31 -21.83
C THR A 73 -2.11 -14.04 -21.06
N LEU A 74 -1.84 -14.84 -20.01
CA LEU A 74 -0.59 -14.73 -19.26
C LEU A 74 0.63 -14.92 -20.19
N THR A 75 0.56 -15.87 -21.11
CA THR A 75 1.62 -16.14 -22.09
C THR A 75 1.89 -14.95 -23.00
N GLU A 76 0.84 -14.31 -23.55
CA GLU A 76 0.99 -13.08 -24.35
C GLU A 76 1.61 -11.94 -23.54
N LEU A 77 1.22 -11.79 -22.27
CA LEU A 77 1.75 -10.77 -21.37
C LEU A 77 3.25 -10.98 -21.08
N LEU A 78 3.64 -12.22 -20.77
CA LEU A 78 5.04 -12.57 -20.53
C LEU A 78 5.89 -12.39 -21.80
N ALA A 79 5.35 -12.73 -22.97
CA ALA A 79 6.00 -12.51 -24.26
C ALA A 79 6.20 -11.01 -24.54
N HIS A 80 5.18 -10.18 -24.30
CA HIS A 80 5.26 -8.73 -24.49
C HIS A 80 6.38 -8.10 -23.64
N PHE A 81 6.53 -8.52 -22.38
CA PHE A 81 7.60 -8.04 -21.48
C PHE A 81 8.93 -8.79 -21.60
N ARG A 82 9.04 -9.77 -22.52
CA ARG A 82 10.24 -10.60 -22.72
C ARG A 82 10.70 -11.33 -21.46
N VAL A 83 9.74 -11.91 -20.73
CA VAL A 83 9.95 -12.68 -19.48
C VAL A 83 9.31 -14.08 -19.56
N THR A 84 9.29 -14.68 -20.74
CA THR A 84 8.72 -16.02 -20.97
C THR A 84 9.43 -17.11 -20.18
N ASP A 85 10.72 -16.93 -19.88
CA ASP A 85 11.53 -17.92 -19.14
C ASP A 85 11.06 -18.10 -17.69
N PHE A 86 10.29 -17.15 -17.16
CA PHE A 86 9.73 -17.19 -15.81
C PHE A 86 8.33 -17.85 -15.74
N ALA A 87 7.77 -18.30 -16.87
CA ALA A 87 6.43 -18.89 -16.92
C ALA A 87 6.29 -20.10 -15.99
N ALA A 88 7.30 -20.98 -15.95
CA ALA A 88 7.30 -22.15 -15.06
C ALA A 88 7.29 -21.75 -13.57
N GLY A 89 8.12 -20.78 -13.17
CA GLY A 89 8.15 -20.30 -11.78
C GLY A 89 6.85 -19.60 -11.36
N LEU A 90 6.20 -18.88 -12.28
CA LEU A 90 4.87 -18.30 -12.03
C LEU A 90 3.80 -19.40 -11.88
N GLN A 91 3.86 -20.46 -12.68
CA GLN A 91 2.95 -21.59 -12.57
C GLN A 91 3.16 -22.37 -11.25
N GLU A 92 4.40 -22.52 -10.78
CA GLU A 92 4.72 -23.07 -9.46
C GLU A 92 4.13 -22.24 -8.31
N LEU A 93 4.10 -20.91 -8.46
CA LEU A 93 3.40 -19.99 -7.56
C LEU A 93 1.86 -20.04 -7.71
N GLY A 94 1.34 -20.80 -8.67
CA GLY A 94 -0.09 -20.96 -8.92
C GLY A 94 -0.72 -19.85 -9.76
N ILE A 95 0.08 -19.09 -10.50
CA ILE A 95 -0.36 -18.00 -11.38
C ILE A 95 -0.63 -18.59 -12.76
N GLU A 96 -1.90 -18.70 -13.13
CA GLU A 96 -2.32 -19.29 -14.42
C GLU A 96 -2.92 -18.24 -15.37
N SER A 97 -3.33 -17.10 -14.82
CA SER A 97 -3.98 -16.02 -15.56
C SER A 97 -3.43 -14.65 -15.14
N VAL A 98 -3.68 -13.62 -15.96
CA VAL A 98 -3.28 -12.23 -15.65
C VAL A 98 -3.99 -11.72 -14.39
N GLY A 99 -5.17 -12.24 -14.05
CA GLY A 99 -5.88 -11.86 -12.82
C GLY A 99 -5.20 -12.35 -11.54
N ASP A 100 -4.48 -13.48 -11.62
CA ASP A 100 -3.78 -14.04 -10.46
C ASP A 100 -2.56 -13.17 -10.05
N LEU A 101 -2.05 -12.33 -10.97
CA LEU A 101 -0.96 -11.39 -10.70
C LEU A 101 -1.32 -10.33 -9.64
N GLY A 102 -2.60 -10.06 -9.40
CA GLY A 102 -3.04 -9.15 -8.35
C GLY A 102 -2.71 -9.63 -6.92
N TYR A 103 -2.41 -10.92 -6.75
CA TYR A 103 -2.07 -11.53 -5.46
C TYR A 103 -0.55 -11.73 -5.28
N VAL A 104 0.25 -11.33 -6.27
CA VAL A 104 1.68 -11.58 -6.30
C VAL A 104 2.42 -10.36 -5.77
N GLN A 105 3.36 -10.56 -4.86
CA GLN A 105 4.20 -9.48 -4.34
C GLN A 105 5.53 -9.38 -5.10
N ASP A 106 6.22 -8.24 -4.99
CA ASP A 106 7.56 -8.07 -5.61
C ASP A 106 8.57 -9.09 -5.06
N SER A 107 8.42 -9.52 -3.81
CA SER A 107 9.22 -10.56 -3.16
C SER A 107 9.00 -11.95 -3.78
N ASP A 108 7.76 -12.31 -4.13
CA ASP A 108 7.44 -13.58 -4.81
C ASP A 108 8.15 -13.65 -6.16
N LEU A 109 8.10 -12.57 -6.93
CA LEU A 109 8.79 -12.46 -8.22
C LEU A 109 10.32 -12.38 -8.06
N ALA A 110 10.82 -11.83 -6.96
CA ALA A 110 12.25 -11.85 -6.64
C ALA A 110 12.76 -13.28 -6.38
N ASN A 111 11.97 -14.10 -5.69
CA ASN A 111 12.33 -15.47 -5.33
C ASN A 111 12.48 -16.38 -6.54
N ILE A 112 11.73 -16.13 -7.63
CA ILE A 112 11.89 -16.84 -8.91
C ILE A 112 13.01 -16.25 -9.79
N GLY A 113 13.80 -15.30 -9.25
CA GLY A 113 14.93 -14.68 -9.95
C GLY A 113 14.57 -13.63 -10.99
N MET A 114 13.34 -13.10 -10.98
CA MET A 114 12.91 -12.11 -11.97
C MET A 114 13.60 -10.75 -11.74
N PRO A 115 14.20 -10.12 -12.77
CA PRO A 115 14.84 -8.81 -12.63
C PRO A 115 13.83 -7.72 -12.27
N MET A 116 14.26 -6.75 -11.44
CA MET A 116 13.40 -5.72 -10.85
C MET A 116 12.52 -4.94 -11.85
N ILE A 117 13.05 -4.57 -13.03
CA ILE A 117 12.31 -3.76 -14.01
C ILE A 117 11.11 -4.56 -14.58
N PRO A 118 11.30 -5.78 -15.12
CA PRO A 118 10.18 -6.64 -15.51
C PRO A 118 9.19 -6.95 -14.41
N ARG A 119 9.62 -7.15 -13.15
CA ARG A 119 8.70 -7.37 -12.01
C ARG A 119 7.69 -6.25 -11.89
N ARG A 120 8.18 -5.01 -11.85
CA ARG A 120 7.33 -3.81 -11.72
C ARG A 120 6.36 -3.67 -12.88
N LYS A 121 6.81 -3.93 -14.11
CA LYS A 121 5.94 -3.88 -15.31
C LYS A 121 4.85 -4.96 -15.28
N LEU A 122 5.21 -6.17 -14.83
CA LEU A 122 4.28 -7.29 -14.73
C LEU A 122 3.21 -7.03 -13.65
N LEU A 123 3.62 -6.54 -12.47
CA LEU A 123 2.71 -6.17 -11.38
C LEU A 123 1.78 -5.02 -11.80
N GLU A 124 2.31 -3.99 -12.47
CA GLU A 124 1.51 -2.89 -13.00
C GLU A 124 0.47 -3.34 -14.03
N ALA A 125 0.79 -4.36 -14.84
CA ALA A 125 -0.12 -4.90 -15.84
C ALA A 125 -1.18 -5.85 -15.25
N GLY A 126 -0.86 -6.53 -14.14
CA GLY A 126 -1.74 -7.47 -13.43
C GLY A 126 -2.80 -6.83 -12.54
N SER A 127 -2.93 -5.49 -12.56
CA SER A 127 -3.73 -4.71 -11.60
C SER A 127 -3.26 -4.78 -10.16
N GLY A 128 -2.02 -5.22 -9.93
CA GLY A 128 -1.37 -4.99 -8.66
C GLY A 128 -1.16 -3.49 -8.52
N ASP A 129 -1.89 -2.86 -7.61
CA ASP A 129 -1.51 -1.56 -7.08
C ASP A 129 -0.27 -1.74 -6.20
N TRP A 130 0.83 -2.22 -6.79
CA TRP A 130 2.11 -2.45 -6.10
C TRP A 130 2.73 -1.13 -5.64
N ARG A 131 2.16 0.01 -6.08
CA ARG A 131 2.48 1.35 -5.62
C ARG A 131 1.65 1.80 -4.42
N GLN A 132 0.62 1.06 -3.99
CA GLN A 132 0.15 1.15 -2.62
C GLN A 132 1.20 0.47 -1.71
N ARG A 133 2.29 1.20 -1.44
CA ARG A 133 2.62 1.35 -0.02
C ARG A 133 1.34 1.93 0.58
N ASP A 134 0.74 1.26 1.55
CA ASP A 134 -0.28 1.87 2.39
C ASP A 134 0.28 3.21 2.88
N GLU A 135 -0.06 4.30 2.20
CA GLU A 135 0.02 5.64 2.77
C GLU A 135 -1.08 5.61 3.82
N PRO A 136 -0.74 5.69 5.12
CA PRO A 136 -1.73 5.59 6.17
C PRO A 136 -2.76 6.71 5.97
N GLU A 137 -4.01 6.34 5.68
CA GLU A 137 -5.12 7.27 5.88
C GLU A 137 -5.14 7.64 7.36
N LYS A 138 -5.00 8.94 7.57
CA LYS A 138 -4.83 9.60 8.86
C LYS A 138 -5.89 9.14 9.85
N SER A 139 -5.46 8.41 10.86
CA SER A 139 -6.13 8.44 12.15
C SER A 139 -5.07 8.70 13.22
N ASP A 140 -5.22 9.84 13.88
CA ASP A 140 -4.48 10.19 15.09
C ASP A 140 -4.65 9.05 16.09
N VAL A 141 -3.54 8.40 16.47
CA VAL A 141 -3.21 7.91 17.82
C VAL A 141 -1.79 7.31 17.73
N LYS A 142 -0.86 7.95 18.44
CA LYS A 142 0.47 7.43 18.78
C LYS A 142 0.31 6.11 19.54
N GLU A 143 1.05 5.06 19.15
CA GLU A 143 2.03 4.45 20.08
C GLU A 143 2.94 3.40 19.42
N VAL A 144 4.20 3.51 19.82
CA VAL A 144 5.38 2.76 19.41
C VAL A 144 5.64 1.67 20.44
N ILE A 145 6.11 0.48 20.04
CA ILE A 145 6.93 -0.34 20.95
C ILE A 145 8.14 -0.95 20.21
N ARG A 146 9.32 -0.74 20.80
CA ARG A 146 10.53 -1.59 20.70
C ARG A 146 10.80 -2.29 22.05
N PRO A 147 11.64 -3.34 22.11
CA PRO A 147 11.52 -4.41 23.09
C PRO A 147 12.55 -4.37 24.25
N LEU A 148 12.11 -4.69 25.48
CA LEU A 148 12.67 -5.68 26.44
C LEU A 148 12.13 -5.44 27.86
N ALA A 149 12.01 -6.54 28.61
CA ALA A 149 11.24 -6.72 29.85
C ALA A 149 11.34 -5.61 30.91
N LEU A 150 10.21 -4.96 31.20
CA LEU A 150 9.97 -4.06 32.34
C LEU A 150 8.47 -4.11 32.67
N LYS A 151 8.12 -4.02 33.96
CA LYS A 151 6.74 -3.79 34.40
C LYS A 151 6.27 -2.46 33.79
N VAL A 152 5.41 -2.55 32.79
CA VAL A 152 4.76 -1.40 32.15
C VAL A 152 3.41 -1.21 32.81
N GLU A 153 3.25 -0.09 33.52
CA GLU A 153 1.93 0.47 33.82
C GLU A 153 1.34 1.01 32.50
N PRO A 154 0.08 0.69 32.17
CA PRO A 154 -0.48 0.94 30.85
C PRO A 154 -0.76 2.44 30.63
N GLU A 155 -0.11 3.04 29.64
CA GLU A 155 -0.69 4.18 28.91
C GLU A 155 -2.05 3.71 28.35
N SER A 156 -3.06 4.57 28.45
CA SER A 156 -4.47 4.21 28.25
C SER A 156 -4.78 3.90 26.79
N ALA A 157 -4.35 2.73 26.32
CA ALA A 157 -4.93 2.07 25.17
C ALA A 157 -6.46 2.05 25.40
N ASP A 158 -7.23 2.41 24.37
CA ASP A 158 -8.68 2.23 24.38
C ASP A 158 -8.96 0.82 24.88
N THR A 159 -9.45 0.74 26.12
CA THR A 159 -9.65 -0.52 26.86
C THR A 159 -10.50 -1.49 26.04
N ASN A 160 -11.40 -0.95 25.23
CA ASN A 160 -12.22 -1.65 24.25
C ASN A 160 -11.39 -2.36 23.17
N THR A 161 -10.39 -1.70 22.55
CA THR A 161 -9.55 -2.33 21.52
C THR A 161 -8.70 -3.46 22.11
N SER A 162 -8.23 -3.29 23.34
CA SER A 162 -7.50 -4.34 24.05
C SER A 162 -8.41 -5.55 24.36
N ALA A 163 -9.66 -5.30 24.78
CA ALA A 163 -10.63 -6.35 25.05
C ALA A 163 -11.05 -7.11 23.77
N GLU A 164 -11.34 -6.41 22.67
CA GLU A 164 -11.66 -7.01 21.37
C GLU A 164 -10.49 -7.87 20.85
N LEU A 165 -9.27 -7.36 20.95
CA LEU A 165 -8.09 -8.13 20.56
C LEU A 165 -7.90 -9.37 21.43
N ALA A 166 -8.14 -9.27 22.74
CA ALA A 166 -8.08 -10.41 23.65
C ALA A 166 -9.13 -11.47 23.31
N GLN A 167 -10.36 -11.05 22.96
CA GLN A 167 -11.41 -11.96 22.51
C GLN A 167 -11.02 -12.65 21.19
N LEU A 168 -10.58 -11.89 20.19
CA LEU A 168 -10.09 -12.42 18.92
C LEU A 168 -8.96 -13.45 19.09
N LEU A 169 -8.00 -13.16 19.98
CA LEU A 169 -6.90 -14.06 20.28
C LEU A 169 -7.35 -15.32 21.04
N THR A 170 -8.50 -15.28 21.70
CA THR A 170 -9.09 -16.45 22.37
C THR A 170 -9.86 -17.31 21.36
N GLU A 171 -10.57 -16.67 20.43
CA GLU A 171 -11.46 -17.33 19.44
C GLU A 171 -10.80 -17.57 18.07
N TRP A 172 -9.49 -17.31 17.93
CA TRP A 172 -8.80 -17.33 16.63
C TRP A 172 -8.89 -18.68 15.88
N GLN A 173 -9.01 -19.79 16.60
CA GLN A 173 -9.15 -21.12 15.99
C GLN A 173 -10.52 -21.29 15.33
N ASP A 174 -11.59 -20.80 15.95
CA ASP A 174 -12.93 -20.81 15.38
C ASP A 174 -12.98 -19.95 14.12
N HIS A 175 -12.34 -18.77 14.17
CA HIS A 175 -12.17 -17.92 12.99
C HIS A 175 -11.35 -18.58 11.89
N LEU A 176 -10.32 -19.36 12.23
CA LEU A 176 -9.54 -20.11 11.26
C LEU A 176 -10.35 -21.22 10.59
N GLU A 177 -11.23 -21.89 11.32
CA GLU A 177 -12.15 -22.87 10.74
C GLU A 177 -13.10 -22.21 9.73
N ASP A 178 -13.70 -21.09 10.11
CA ASP A 178 -14.61 -20.34 9.25
C ASP A 178 -13.87 -19.79 8.03
N PHE A 179 -12.69 -19.19 8.22
CA PHE A 179 -11.85 -18.70 7.14
C PHE A 179 -11.44 -19.82 6.18
N SER A 180 -11.06 -20.98 6.72
CA SER A 180 -10.70 -22.16 5.93
C SER A 180 -11.89 -22.69 5.14
N ALA A 181 -13.08 -22.71 5.73
CA ALA A 181 -14.30 -23.20 5.10
C ALA A 181 -14.77 -22.25 3.98
N VAL A 182 -14.82 -20.94 4.25
CA VAL A 182 -15.24 -19.91 3.29
C VAL A 182 -14.32 -19.89 2.08
N ASN A 183 -13.00 -19.98 2.31
CA ASN A 183 -12.00 -19.90 1.25
C ASN A 183 -11.62 -21.26 0.67
N SER A 184 -12.20 -22.36 1.17
CA SER A 184 -11.88 -23.73 0.75
C SER A 184 -10.37 -24.02 0.76
N LEU A 185 -9.69 -23.67 1.86
CA LEU A 185 -8.26 -23.91 2.00
C LEU A 185 -7.94 -25.41 1.99
N ASP A 186 -6.84 -25.76 1.34
CA ASP A 186 -6.27 -27.10 1.46
C ASP A 186 -5.58 -27.30 2.83
N GLY A 187 -5.19 -28.55 3.11
CA GLY A 187 -4.53 -28.91 4.36
C GLY A 187 -3.22 -28.15 4.59
N VAL A 188 -2.49 -27.78 3.54
CA VAL A 188 -1.20 -27.08 3.66
C VAL A 188 -1.42 -25.62 4.06
N GLY A 189 -2.33 -24.92 3.39
CA GLY A 189 -2.69 -23.54 3.72
C GLY A 189 -3.24 -23.42 5.14
N ARG A 190 -4.13 -24.34 5.53
CA ARG A 190 -4.68 -24.41 6.89
C ARG A 190 -3.59 -24.72 7.94
N GLN A 191 -2.80 -25.77 7.74
CA GLN A 191 -1.75 -26.16 8.69
C GLN A 191 -0.69 -25.06 8.87
N THR A 192 -0.39 -24.31 7.81
CA THR A 192 0.53 -23.17 7.89
C THR A 192 -0.04 -22.09 8.81
N LEU A 193 -1.32 -21.73 8.67
CA LEU A 193 -1.98 -20.78 9.58
C LEU A 193 -2.06 -21.29 11.02
N GLU A 194 -2.35 -22.58 11.24
CA GLU A 194 -2.36 -23.20 12.57
C GLU A 194 -0.98 -23.14 13.25
N SER A 195 0.10 -23.18 12.47
CA SER A 195 1.47 -23.11 12.98
C SER A 195 1.97 -21.68 13.27
N MET A 196 1.24 -20.65 12.83
CA MET A 196 1.60 -19.26 13.07
C MET A 196 1.21 -18.82 14.50
N LEU A 197 1.81 -17.72 14.96
CA LEU A 197 1.32 -17.03 16.15
C LEU A 197 -0.12 -16.53 15.90
N PRO A 198 -1.04 -16.62 16.88
CA PRO A 198 -2.45 -16.25 16.69
C PRO A 198 -2.65 -14.86 16.09
N TYR A 199 -1.88 -13.86 16.55
CA TYR A 199 -1.93 -12.50 16.01
C TYR A 199 -1.57 -12.45 14.51
N GLY A 200 -0.54 -13.19 14.10
CA GLY A 200 -0.12 -13.29 12.71
C GLY A 200 -1.16 -14.00 11.84
N ALA A 201 -1.76 -15.08 12.35
CA ALA A 201 -2.85 -15.78 11.66
C ALA A 201 -4.07 -14.86 11.46
N LEU A 202 -4.50 -14.14 12.49
CA LEU A 202 -5.60 -13.16 12.43
C LEU A 202 -5.33 -12.04 11.41
N ARG A 203 -4.07 -11.55 11.31
CA ARG A 203 -3.67 -10.60 10.25
C ARG A 203 -3.75 -11.20 8.85
N VAL A 204 -3.32 -12.44 8.65
CA VAL A 204 -3.42 -13.12 7.34
C VAL A 204 -4.88 -13.33 6.94
N MET A 205 -5.73 -13.66 7.91
CA MET A 205 -7.19 -13.78 7.74
C MET A 205 -7.88 -12.42 7.51
N GLY A 206 -7.18 -11.30 7.70
CA GLY A 206 -7.75 -9.96 7.53
C GLY A 206 -8.68 -9.53 8.66
N LEU A 207 -8.61 -10.15 9.83
CA LEU A 207 -9.38 -9.73 11.01
C LEU A 207 -8.67 -8.64 11.82
N ILE A 208 -7.37 -8.42 11.55
CA ILE A 208 -6.54 -7.40 12.18
C ILE A 208 -5.79 -6.61 11.09
N GLY A 209 -5.94 -5.29 11.12
CA GLY A 209 -5.37 -4.38 10.14
C GLY A 209 -6.20 -4.26 8.87
N SER A 210 -5.77 -3.36 7.98
CA SER A 210 -6.40 -3.12 6.69
C SER A 210 -5.77 -3.96 5.56
N GLY A 211 -6.47 -4.01 4.42
CA GLY A 211 -5.94 -4.51 3.15
C GLY A 211 -6.19 -6.00 2.88
N ASN A 212 -6.22 -6.83 3.92
CA ASN A 212 -6.60 -8.24 3.80
C ASN A 212 -8.10 -8.44 4.01
N ALA A 213 -8.75 -9.17 3.09
CA ALA A 213 -10.12 -9.63 3.26
C ALA A 213 -10.17 -11.02 3.89
N PHE A 214 -11.19 -11.23 4.73
CA PHE A 214 -11.59 -12.54 5.26
C PHE A 214 -12.09 -13.46 4.15
N VAL A 215 -12.66 -12.91 3.08
CA VAL A 215 -13.12 -13.68 1.91
C VAL A 215 -12.29 -13.33 0.69
N MET A 216 -11.73 -14.37 0.05
CA MET A 216 -10.87 -14.27 -1.11
C MET A 216 -11.65 -14.37 -2.42
N HIS A 217 -12.49 -13.37 -2.71
CA HIS A 217 -13.31 -13.36 -3.93
C HIS A 217 -12.45 -13.41 -5.21
N GLY A 218 -12.76 -14.37 -6.08
CA GLY A 218 -12.09 -14.52 -7.39
C GLY A 218 -10.69 -15.12 -7.32
N VAL A 219 -10.20 -15.53 -6.14
CA VAL A 219 -8.92 -16.23 -6.01
C VAL A 219 -9.08 -17.70 -6.43
N ARG A 220 -8.36 -18.12 -7.47
CA ARG A 220 -8.40 -19.52 -7.96
C ARG A 220 -7.75 -20.50 -7.00
N ARG A 221 -6.67 -20.09 -6.31
CA ARG A 221 -5.90 -20.92 -5.37
C ARG A 221 -5.76 -20.22 -4.01
N PRO A 222 -6.81 -20.20 -3.19
CA PRO A 222 -6.82 -19.47 -1.92
C PRO A 222 -5.68 -19.85 -0.98
N SER A 223 -5.30 -21.13 -0.93
CA SER A 223 -4.15 -21.59 -0.14
C SER A 223 -2.83 -20.92 -0.55
N ALA A 224 -2.58 -20.73 -1.85
CA ALA A 224 -1.35 -20.10 -2.33
C ALA A 224 -1.30 -18.61 -1.96
N ALA A 225 -2.44 -17.92 -2.08
CA ALA A 225 -2.57 -16.53 -1.65
C ALA A 225 -2.38 -16.38 -0.13
N VAL A 226 -2.92 -17.31 0.67
CA VAL A 226 -2.69 -17.37 2.12
C VAL A 226 -1.22 -17.56 2.43
N LEU A 227 -0.52 -18.50 1.77
CA LEU A 227 0.92 -18.71 1.97
C LEU A 227 1.74 -17.46 1.62
N SER A 228 1.38 -16.73 0.56
CA SER A 228 2.02 -15.45 0.23
C SER A 228 1.82 -14.43 1.37
N ARG A 229 0.58 -14.28 1.89
CA ARG A 229 0.29 -13.42 3.05
C ARG A 229 1.07 -13.84 4.31
N CYS A 230 1.21 -15.15 4.58
CA CYS A 230 2.00 -15.65 5.70
C CYS A 230 3.47 -15.20 5.60
N ARG A 231 4.06 -15.22 4.39
CA ARG A 231 5.42 -14.73 4.15
C ARG A 231 5.52 -13.22 4.39
N ALA A 232 4.56 -12.45 3.90
CA ALA A 232 4.52 -11.00 4.10
C ALA A 232 4.43 -10.63 5.59
N VAL A 233 3.52 -11.25 6.34
CA VAL A 233 3.36 -11.01 7.79
C VAL A 233 4.61 -11.43 8.58
N SER A 234 5.34 -12.44 8.12
CA SER A 234 6.60 -12.86 8.75
C SER A 234 7.75 -11.87 8.52
N GLN A 235 7.69 -11.08 7.45
CA GLN A 235 8.69 -10.05 7.12
C GLN A 235 8.33 -8.68 7.72
N ASP A 236 7.04 -8.42 7.92
CA ASP A 236 6.53 -7.17 8.49
C ASP A 236 6.42 -7.24 10.02
N SER A 237 7.49 -6.85 10.71
CA SER A 237 7.53 -6.77 12.17
C SER A 237 6.90 -5.51 12.75
N GLY A 238 6.40 -4.58 11.91
CA GLY A 238 6.12 -3.21 12.33
C GLY A 238 4.64 -2.85 12.44
N HIS A 239 3.77 -3.50 11.68
CA HIS A 239 2.39 -3.03 11.56
C HIS A 239 1.46 -3.61 12.64
N ARG A 240 0.97 -2.72 13.52
CA ARG A 240 -0.08 -3.00 14.50
C ARG A 240 -1.43 -2.62 13.93
N GLY A 241 -2.05 -3.56 13.21
CA GLY A 241 -3.41 -3.37 12.73
C GLY A 241 -4.43 -3.33 13.87
N ARG A 242 -5.55 -2.62 13.68
CA ARG A 242 -6.67 -2.63 14.62
C ARG A 242 -7.61 -3.82 14.32
N PRO A 243 -8.27 -4.42 15.33
CA PRO A 243 -9.33 -5.39 15.13
C PRO A 243 -10.45 -4.85 14.24
N TYR A 244 -10.78 -5.59 13.19
CA TYR A 244 -11.92 -5.31 12.30
C TYR A 244 -11.91 -3.90 11.70
N GLU A 245 -10.73 -3.42 11.29
CA GLU A 245 -10.57 -2.11 10.65
C GLU A 245 -11.44 -1.99 9.39
N ASP A 246 -11.48 -3.06 8.59
CA ASP A 246 -12.26 -3.17 7.34
C ASP A 246 -13.66 -3.82 7.54
N TRP A 247 -14.31 -3.64 8.69
CA TRP A 247 -15.58 -4.33 9.01
C TRP A 247 -16.70 -4.16 7.96
N ARG A 248 -16.75 -3.01 7.27
CA ARG A 248 -17.74 -2.77 6.19
C ARG A 248 -17.52 -3.72 5.02
N ARG A 249 -16.27 -3.93 4.63
CA ARG A 249 -15.89 -4.88 3.59
C ARG A 249 -16.23 -6.30 4.01
N HIS A 250 -15.93 -6.67 5.27
CA HIS A 250 -16.32 -7.99 5.79
C HIS A 250 -17.84 -8.21 5.77
N LEU A 251 -18.64 -7.17 6.01
CA LEU A 251 -20.10 -7.27 5.96
C LEU A 251 -20.61 -7.50 4.53
N GLU A 252 -19.99 -6.88 3.53
CA GLU A 252 -20.29 -7.13 2.12
C GLU A 252 -19.88 -8.54 1.70
N ASP A 253 -18.69 -8.98 2.11
CA ASP A 253 -18.20 -10.33 1.88
C ASP A 253 -19.10 -11.39 2.53
N PHE A 254 -19.52 -11.15 3.79
CA PHE A 254 -20.49 -11.97 4.51
C PHE A 254 -21.80 -12.09 3.73
N ALA A 255 -22.28 -10.98 3.18
CA ALA A 255 -23.49 -10.95 2.38
C ALA A 255 -23.36 -11.70 1.05
N ALA A 256 -22.21 -11.63 0.42
CA ALA A 256 -21.92 -12.34 -0.81
C ALA A 256 -21.84 -13.86 -0.58
N VAL A 257 -21.09 -14.30 0.44
CA VAL A 257 -20.86 -15.72 0.72
C VAL A 257 -22.14 -16.43 1.16
N ASN A 258 -22.98 -15.77 1.98
CA ASN A 258 -24.23 -16.35 2.45
C ASN A 258 -25.41 -16.15 1.45
N ASN A 259 -25.15 -15.61 0.26
CA ASN A 259 -26.17 -15.33 -0.78
C ASN A 259 -27.37 -14.51 -0.27
N ILE A 260 -27.10 -13.50 0.57
CA ILE A 260 -28.14 -12.70 1.22
C ILE A 260 -28.97 -11.93 0.18
N GLY A 261 -30.30 -12.01 0.28
CA GLY A 261 -31.24 -11.27 -0.54
C GLY A 261 -31.12 -9.74 -0.40
N ALA A 262 -31.48 -9.01 -1.45
CA ALA A 262 -31.30 -7.54 -1.51
C ALA A 262 -32.02 -6.79 -0.37
N SER A 263 -33.17 -7.29 0.09
CA SER A 263 -33.92 -6.70 1.20
C SER A 263 -33.13 -6.76 2.51
N VAL A 264 -32.62 -7.95 2.86
CA VAL A 264 -31.82 -8.14 4.09
C VAL A 264 -30.48 -7.40 3.98
N ARG A 265 -29.87 -7.36 2.79
CA ARG A 265 -28.64 -6.60 2.52
C ARG A 265 -28.80 -5.10 2.75
N ALA A 266 -29.97 -4.53 2.41
CA ALA A 266 -30.26 -3.12 2.70
C ALA A 266 -30.36 -2.86 4.21
N SER A 267 -30.87 -3.83 4.97
CA SER A 267 -30.92 -3.75 6.45
C SER A 267 -29.53 -3.86 7.08
N THR A 268 -28.65 -4.75 6.58
CA THR A 268 -27.28 -4.88 7.09
C THR A 268 -26.46 -3.60 6.88
N GLN A 269 -26.69 -2.85 5.81
CA GLN A 269 -25.99 -1.57 5.55
C GLN A 269 -26.30 -0.47 6.56
N ARG A 270 -27.36 -0.61 7.37
CA ARG A 270 -27.76 0.36 8.41
C ARG A 270 -27.12 0.07 9.76
N LEU A 271 -26.46 -1.08 9.93
CA LEU A 271 -25.86 -1.48 11.19
C LEU A 271 -24.64 -0.61 11.51
N ASN A 272 -24.47 -0.31 12.79
CA ASN A 272 -23.21 0.23 13.29
C ASN A 272 -22.14 -0.88 13.35
N ARG A 273 -20.90 -0.51 13.69
CA ARG A 273 -19.76 -1.45 13.74
C ARG A 273 -20.05 -2.64 14.66
N GLU A 274 -20.45 -2.40 15.90
CA GLU A 274 -20.68 -3.46 16.90
C GLU A 274 -21.77 -4.42 16.46
N GLN A 275 -22.89 -3.88 15.96
CA GLN A 275 -24.00 -4.66 15.43
C GLN A 275 -23.58 -5.50 14.21
N ALA A 276 -22.78 -4.95 13.31
CA ALA A 276 -22.29 -5.67 12.14
C ALA A 276 -21.38 -6.85 12.55
N LEU A 277 -20.47 -6.65 13.50
CA LEU A 277 -19.59 -7.70 14.03
C LEU A 277 -20.40 -8.82 14.71
N GLN A 278 -21.44 -8.46 15.46
CA GLN A 278 -22.36 -9.41 16.09
C GLN A 278 -23.12 -10.26 15.05
N VAL A 279 -23.63 -9.64 13.98
CA VAL A 279 -24.37 -10.32 12.91
C VAL A 279 -23.46 -11.28 12.12
N MET A 280 -22.23 -10.85 11.81
CA MET A 280 -21.22 -11.69 11.13
C MET A 280 -20.71 -12.84 12.01
N GLY A 281 -20.91 -12.76 13.33
CA GLY A 281 -20.52 -13.79 14.27
C GLY A 281 -19.12 -13.64 14.87
N PHE A 282 -18.43 -12.55 14.56
CA PHE A 282 -17.07 -12.29 15.04
C PHE A 282 -16.98 -12.01 16.55
N THR A 283 -18.10 -11.73 17.23
CA THR A 283 -18.13 -11.43 18.68
C THR A 283 -19.14 -12.25 19.48
N THR A 284 -19.89 -13.13 18.82
CA THR A 284 -21.06 -13.83 19.40
C THR A 284 -20.92 -15.35 19.37
N GLY A 285 -19.75 -15.87 18.97
CA GLY A 285 -19.54 -17.30 18.74
C GLY A 285 -20.42 -17.88 17.62
N LEU A 286 -21.10 -17.02 16.84
CA LEU A 286 -21.83 -17.45 15.67
C LEU A 286 -20.86 -17.70 14.53
N ARG A 287 -21.19 -18.68 13.68
CA ARG A 287 -20.41 -18.96 12.48
C ARG A 287 -20.63 -17.87 11.43
N PHE A 288 -19.56 -17.51 10.71
CA PHE A 288 -19.59 -16.61 9.56
C PHE A 288 -20.34 -17.23 8.38
N LEU A 289 -20.28 -18.56 8.24
CA LEU A 289 -21.08 -19.33 7.28
C LEU A 289 -22.39 -19.78 7.93
N VAL A 290 -23.50 -19.35 7.35
CA VAL A 290 -24.84 -19.79 7.73
C VAL A 290 -25.17 -21.09 6.97
N PRO A 291 -25.35 -22.24 7.66
CA PRO A 291 -25.64 -23.51 7.01
C PRO A 291 -26.89 -23.39 6.13
N SER A 292 -26.73 -23.64 4.83
CA SER A 292 -27.75 -23.24 3.86
C SER A 292 -28.63 -24.42 3.43
N ASP A 293 -29.87 -24.42 3.88
CA ASP A 293 -31.00 -24.51 2.95
C ASP A 293 -31.36 -23.06 2.58
N ARG A 294 -31.27 -22.65 1.31
CA ARG A 294 -31.22 -21.24 0.88
C ARG A 294 -32.30 -20.30 1.44
N LYS A 295 -33.47 -20.83 1.82
CA LYS A 295 -34.56 -20.02 2.39
C LYS A 295 -34.34 -19.69 3.87
N ASP A 296 -33.57 -20.50 4.57
CA ASP A 296 -33.35 -20.37 6.00
C ASP A 296 -32.21 -19.38 6.30
N ALA A 297 -31.26 -19.21 5.38
CA ALA A 297 -30.15 -18.26 5.54
C ALA A 297 -30.64 -16.80 5.61
N ASP A 298 -31.51 -16.37 4.69
CA ASP A 298 -32.09 -15.02 4.72
C ASP A 298 -32.91 -14.80 5.99
N LEU A 299 -33.66 -15.81 6.44
CA LEU A 299 -34.46 -15.74 7.67
C LEU A 299 -33.56 -15.63 8.90
N GLU A 300 -32.56 -16.51 9.03
CA GLU A 300 -31.62 -16.52 10.14
C GLU A 300 -30.86 -15.20 10.24
N ILE A 301 -30.34 -14.71 9.11
CA ILE A 301 -29.62 -13.44 9.08
C ILE A 301 -30.56 -12.27 9.40
N CYS A 302 -31.79 -12.29 8.88
CA CYS A 302 -32.80 -11.30 9.26
C CYS A 302 -33.05 -11.32 10.78
N THR A 303 -33.14 -12.50 11.40
CA THR A 303 -33.24 -12.65 12.85
C THR A 303 -32.01 -12.09 13.57
N ARG A 304 -30.79 -12.36 13.07
CA ARG A 304 -29.55 -11.80 13.65
C ARG A 304 -29.55 -10.27 13.58
N VAL A 305 -29.93 -9.70 12.43
CA VAL A 305 -30.02 -8.25 12.20
C VAL A 305 -31.03 -7.62 13.14
N GLN A 306 -32.22 -8.22 13.28
CA GLN A 306 -33.26 -7.70 14.17
C GLN A 306 -32.81 -7.72 15.63
N ALA A 307 -32.23 -8.83 16.09
CA ALA A 307 -31.71 -8.94 17.45
C ALA A 307 -30.60 -7.91 17.72
N ALA A 308 -29.68 -7.70 16.77
CA ALA A 308 -28.63 -6.68 16.90
C ALA A 308 -29.19 -5.24 16.94
N LEU A 309 -30.24 -4.94 16.17
CA LEU A 309 -30.93 -3.65 16.22
C LEU A 309 -31.68 -3.41 17.53
N GLU A 310 -32.24 -4.47 18.11
CA GLU A 310 -32.95 -4.45 19.39
C GLU A 310 -32.01 -4.46 20.62
N GLY A 311 -30.72 -4.73 20.41
CA GLY A 311 -29.75 -4.94 21.49
C GLY A 311 -29.96 -6.25 22.24
N THR A 312 -30.69 -7.20 21.64
CA THR A 312 -30.94 -8.53 22.20
C THR A 312 -29.66 -9.36 22.04
N PRO A 313 -29.13 -9.96 23.13
CA PRO A 313 -27.94 -10.81 23.04
C PRO A 313 -28.20 -11.99 22.11
N LEU A 314 -27.34 -12.16 21.11
CA LEU A 314 -27.40 -13.29 20.20
C LEU A 314 -26.90 -14.54 20.92
N THR A 315 -27.76 -15.55 21.05
CA THR A 315 -27.37 -16.85 21.60
C THR A 315 -26.41 -17.53 20.62
N PRO A 316 -25.23 -18.01 21.07
CA PRO A 316 -24.34 -18.81 20.24
C PRO A 316 -25.13 -19.97 19.63
N VAL A 317 -25.06 -20.12 18.32
CA VAL A 317 -25.59 -21.29 17.63
C VAL A 317 -24.73 -22.46 18.10
N GLU A 318 -25.32 -23.43 18.79
CA GLU A 318 -24.59 -24.63 19.23
C GLU A 318 -23.73 -25.14 18.08
N PRO A 319 -22.43 -25.40 18.29
CA PRO A 319 -21.55 -25.89 17.24
C PRO A 319 -22.12 -27.21 16.75
N ARG A 320 -22.83 -27.16 15.62
CA ARG A 320 -23.23 -28.36 14.92
C ARG A 320 -21.94 -29.05 14.54
N THR A 321 -21.86 -30.33 14.92
CA THR A 321 -20.75 -31.24 14.61
C THR A 321 -20.14 -30.90 13.25
N PRO A 322 -18.79 -30.84 13.14
CA PRO A 322 -18.09 -30.39 11.95
C PRO A 322 -18.78 -30.92 10.71
N ILE A 323 -19.12 -30.03 9.77
CA ILE A 323 -19.82 -30.37 8.52
C ILE A 323 -19.12 -31.60 7.95
N ASN A 324 -19.75 -32.76 8.17
CA ASN A 324 -19.20 -34.03 7.79
C ASN A 324 -19.44 -34.09 6.29
N ARG A 325 -18.56 -33.42 5.53
CA ARG A 325 -18.45 -33.61 4.10
C ARG A 325 -18.15 -35.09 3.97
N GLY A 326 -19.20 -35.87 3.67
CA GLY A 326 -19.10 -37.31 3.57
C GLY A 326 -17.89 -37.69 2.70
N PRO A 327 -17.33 -38.91 2.89
CA PRO A 327 -16.16 -39.34 2.16
C PRO A 327 -16.32 -39.04 0.67
N PRO A 328 -15.26 -38.53 0.01
CA PRO A 328 -15.33 -38.15 -1.39
C PRO A 328 -15.91 -39.32 -2.20
N PRO A 329 -16.84 -39.05 -3.15
CA PRO A 329 -17.45 -40.11 -3.94
C PRO A 329 -16.34 -40.96 -4.56
N PRO A 330 -16.47 -42.30 -4.51
CA PRO A 330 -15.42 -43.18 -5.03
C PRO A 330 -15.13 -42.82 -6.50
N PRO A 331 -13.87 -42.84 -6.92
CA PRO A 331 -13.49 -42.49 -8.28
C PRO A 331 -14.29 -43.35 -9.25
N ILE A 332 -15.06 -42.70 -10.13
CA ILE A 332 -15.79 -43.35 -11.20
C ILE A 332 -14.74 -44.07 -12.05
N LYS A 333 -14.72 -45.41 -11.99
CA LYS A 333 -13.84 -46.24 -12.81
C LYS A 333 -14.14 -45.90 -14.27
N ALA A 334 -13.22 -45.19 -14.91
CA ALA A 334 -13.27 -44.92 -16.34
C ALA A 334 -13.30 -46.27 -17.07
N THR A 335 -14.43 -46.58 -17.70
CA THR A 335 -14.60 -47.73 -18.57
C THR A 335 -13.66 -47.53 -19.75
N SER A 336 -12.52 -48.23 -19.72
CA SER A 336 -11.54 -48.26 -20.79
C SER A 336 -12.18 -48.80 -22.06
N GLN A 337 -12.45 -47.93 -23.02
CA GLN A 337 -12.74 -48.31 -24.39
C GLN A 337 -11.45 -48.80 -25.05
N THR A 338 -11.46 -50.08 -25.38
CA THR A 338 -10.47 -50.83 -26.14
C THR A 338 -10.26 -50.20 -27.52
N ARG A 339 -9.04 -49.74 -27.83
CA ARG A 339 -8.60 -49.49 -29.20
C ARG A 339 -7.65 -50.61 -29.66
N PRO A 340 -7.80 -51.13 -30.89
CA PRO A 340 -7.05 -52.28 -31.35
C PRO A 340 -5.62 -51.91 -31.76
N ALA A 341 -4.74 -52.89 -31.59
CA ALA A 341 -3.32 -52.86 -31.87
C ALA A 341 -3.02 -52.62 -33.36
N GLN A 342 -2.01 -51.79 -33.63
CA GLN A 342 -1.21 -51.89 -34.85
C GLN A 342 0.26 -52.02 -34.47
N LEU A 343 0.83 -53.16 -34.84
CA LEU A 343 2.25 -53.39 -35.08
C LEU A 343 2.80 -52.28 -35.97
N VAL A 344 4.08 -51.91 -35.80
CA VAL A 344 5.10 -51.86 -36.88
C VAL A 344 6.45 -51.38 -36.32
N THR A 345 7.41 -52.32 -36.38
CA THR A 345 8.88 -52.25 -36.51
C THR A 345 9.80 -51.36 -35.67
N GLN A 346 10.74 -52.07 -35.04
CA GLN A 346 12.09 -51.69 -34.64
C GLN A 346 12.86 -50.85 -35.69
N HIS A 347 13.60 -49.85 -35.21
CA HIS A 347 14.88 -49.45 -35.79
C HIS A 347 15.81 -48.83 -34.73
N GLN A 348 17.09 -48.91 -35.04
CA GLN A 348 18.24 -49.10 -34.16
C GLN A 348 18.78 -47.85 -33.44
N GLN A 349 19.46 -48.18 -32.33
CA GLN A 349 20.56 -47.48 -31.66
C GLN A 349 21.40 -46.56 -32.56
N ILE A 350 21.55 -45.28 -32.17
CA ILE A 350 22.84 -44.56 -32.26
C ILE A 350 23.01 -43.67 -31.02
N ARG A 351 24.14 -43.87 -30.34
CA ARG A 351 24.65 -43.18 -29.16
C ARG A 351 25.72 -42.18 -29.63
N PRO A 352 25.72 -40.91 -29.19
CA PRO A 352 26.94 -40.10 -29.15
C PRO A 352 27.33 -39.87 -27.68
N GLN A 353 28.38 -40.54 -27.19
CA GLN A 353 29.71 -39.97 -26.97
C GLN A 353 29.72 -38.57 -26.36
N GLN A 354 29.98 -38.55 -25.05
CA GLN A 354 30.43 -37.41 -24.27
C GLN A 354 31.89 -37.08 -24.65
N GLN A 355 32.17 -35.82 -24.96
CA GLN A 355 33.52 -35.26 -24.98
C GLN A 355 33.62 -34.19 -23.87
N PRO A 356 34.66 -34.22 -23.01
CA PRO A 356 34.93 -33.15 -22.08
C PRO A 356 35.71 -32.02 -22.77
N LEU A 357 35.13 -30.81 -22.78
CA LEU A 357 35.78 -29.59 -23.22
C LEU A 357 36.83 -29.14 -22.19
N GLN A 358 38.06 -29.00 -22.70
CA GLN A 358 39.23 -28.50 -22.00
C GLN A 358 39.07 -27.01 -21.67
N GLN A 359 39.37 -26.63 -20.43
CA GLN A 359 39.52 -25.24 -20.01
C GLN A 359 40.88 -24.68 -20.49
N PRO A 360 40.93 -23.48 -21.10
CA PRO A 360 42.18 -22.78 -21.29
C PRO A 360 42.54 -21.99 -20.02
N ARG A 361 43.71 -22.33 -19.45
CA ARG A 361 44.46 -21.48 -18.52
C ARG A 361 44.69 -20.11 -19.15
N HIS A 362 44.24 -19.05 -18.48
CA HIS A 362 44.74 -17.70 -18.75
C HIS A 362 45.62 -17.19 -17.63
N GLN A 363 46.78 -16.71 -18.09
CA GLN A 363 47.97 -16.36 -17.35
C GLN A 363 47.76 -15.05 -16.57
N GLN A 364 48.30 -15.05 -15.36
CA GLN A 364 48.51 -13.88 -14.54
C GLN A 364 49.47 -12.93 -15.27
N HIS A 365 49.02 -11.71 -15.54
CA HIS A 365 49.90 -10.59 -15.88
C HIS A 365 50.02 -9.69 -14.66
N GLU A 366 51.06 -9.94 -13.86
CA GLU A 366 51.64 -8.95 -12.96
C GLU A 366 52.15 -7.77 -13.80
N LYS A 367 51.65 -6.56 -13.52
CA LYS A 367 52.32 -5.32 -13.89
C LYS A 367 52.45 -4.43 -12.67
N HIS A 368 53.67 -4.43 -12.15
CA HIS A 368 54.30 -3.32 -11.45
C HIS A 368 53.93 -1.96 -12.04
N ARG A 369 53.46 -1.02 -11.21
CA ARG A 369 53.82 0.40 -11.33
C ARG A 369 53.95 1.04 -9.95
N SER A 370 55.20 1.13 -9.51
CA SER A 370 55.72 2.13 -8.60
C SER A 370 55.61 3.53 -9.23
N ARG A 371 55.24 4.54 -8.44
CA ARG A 371 55.67 5.97 -8.48
C ARG A 371 54.77 6.76 -7.51
N SER A 372 55.25 7.14 -6.33
CA SER A 372 56.14 8.28 -6.05
C SER A 372 55.49 9.63 -6.34
N ARG A 373 55.13 10.35 -5.28
CA ARG A 373 55.03 11.82 -5.07
C ARG A 373 54.26 11.98 -3.75
N ASP A 374 54.91 12.11 -2.60
CA ASP A 374 55.80 13.19 -2.18
C ASP A 374 55.25 14.58 -2.52
N ARG A 375 54.63 15.20 -1.51
CA ARG A 375 54.42 16.64 -1.34
C ARG A 375 54.11 16.89 0.12
N GLY A 376 55.18 17.09 0.89
CA GLY A 376 55.14 17.83 2.13
C GLY A 376 54.55 19.22 1.88
N ARG A 377 53.77 19.70 2.85
CA ARG A 377 53.42 21.10 2.95
C ARG A 377 53.38 21.47 4.43
N ASP A 378 54.53 21.96 4.88
CA ASP A 378 54.71 22.73 6.09
C ASP A 378 53.75 23.92 6.09
N TYR A 379 53.03 24.13 7.19
CA TYR A 379 52.42 25.42 7.49
C TYR A 379 53.03 25.95 8.78
N HIS A 380 53.74 27.06 8.58
CA HIS A 380 54.33 27.92 9.58
C HIS A 380 53.31 28.37 10.64
N SER A 381 53.70 28.19 11.90
CA SER A 381 53.09 28.80 13.07
C SER A 381 53.74 30.17 13.29
N GLU A 382 53.08 31.24 12.83
CA GLU A 382 53.46 32.60 13.21
C GLU A 382 52.87 32.96 14.57
N LYS A 383 53.78 33.05 15.54
CA LYS A 383 53.59 33.75 16.81
C LYS A 383 53.35 35.24 16.53
N ILE A 384 52.16 35.73 16.85
CA ILE A 384 51.97 37.16 17.14
C ILE A 384 51.94 37.30 18.66
N GLN A 385 53.09 37.69 19.21
CA GLN A 385 53.19 38.35 20.51
C GLN A 385 52.59 39.75 20.37
N ARG A 386 51.59 40.08 21.18
CA ARG A 386 51.35 41.46 21.60
C ARG A 386 51.13 41.53 23.10
N ASP A 387 52.15 42.15 23.68
CA ASP A 387 52.30 42.87 24.92
C ASP A 387 51.11 43.04 25.86
N ARG A 388 51.48 42.75 27.11
CA ARG A 388 50.87 43.09 28.40
C ARG A 388 50.78 44.60 28.62
N SER A 389 49.74 45.05 29.32
CA SER A 389 49.78 45.97 30.48
C SER A 389 48.35 46.39 30.93
N PRO A 390 48.13 46.86 32.18
CA PRO A 390 47.43 46.05 33.18
C PRO A 390 46.22 46.74 33.87
N GLU A 391 45.56 45.95 34.72
CA GLU A 391 44.84 46.36 35.95
C GLU A 391 43.80 47.50 35.90
N VAL A 392 42.51 47.12 35.99
CA VAL A 392 41.59 47.73 36.97
C VAL A 392 40.66 46.67 37.57
N SER A 393 41.00 46.26 38.79
CA SER A 393 40.14 46.09 39.97
C SER A 393 38.67 45.68 39.85
N ARG A 394 38.40 44.53 40.50
CA ARG A 394 37.37 44.31 41.54
C ARG A 394 35.92 44.65 41.19
N GLY A 395 35.16 43.59 40.91
CA GLY A 395 33.72 43.55 41.07
C GLY A 395 33.21 42.13 41.22
N LYS A 396 33.37 41.56 42.42
CA LYS A 396 32.65 40.36 42.89
C LYS A 396 31.17 40.50 42.54
N ARG A 397 30.64 39.59 41.72
CA ARG A 397 29.27 39.08 41.87
C ARG A 397 29.28 37.60 41.58
N ASP A 398 29.27 36.85 42.68
CA ASP A 398 28.82 35.48 42.75
C ASP A 398 27.47 35.36 42.01
N ARG A 399 27.48 34.75 40.83
CA ARG A 399 26.29 34.28 40.12
C ARG A 399 26.60 32.97 39.39
N GLU A 400 27.24 32.06 40.13
CA GLU A 400 27.34 30.65 39.78
C GLU A 400 26.51 29.85 40.78
N ARG A 401 25.21 29.71 40.49
CA ARG A 401 24.35 28.60 40.91
C ARG A 401 22.99 28.79 40.25
N ASP A 402 22.43 27.70 39.75
CA ASP A 402 21.12 27.55 39.08
C ASP A 402 21.07 27.65 37.54
N SER A 403 22.01 27.01 36.84
CA SER A 403 21.85 26.69 35.40
C SER A 403 21.79 25.20 35.07
N SER A 404 21.66 24.33 36.09
CA SER A 404 21.78 22.88 35.93
C SER A 404 20.50 22.15 35.51
N HIS A 405 19.36 22.81 35.25
CA HIS A 405 18.08 22.11 34.98
C HIS A 405 17.30 22.56 33.73
N ARG A 406 17.88 23.36 32.82
CA ARG A 406 17.25 23.57 31.51
C ARG A 406 17.68 22.50 30.52
N HIS A 407 17.29 21.24 30.78
CA HIS A 407 17.10 20.31 29.68
C HIS A 407 15.97 20.91 28.83
N GLY A 408 16.35 21.59 27.74
CA GLY A 408 15.41 22.22 26.82
C GLY A 408 14.59 21.15 26.12
N SER A 409 13.55 20.67 26.79
CA SER A 409 12.46 19.98 26.13
C SER A 409 11.87 20.95 25.12
N LEU A 410 11.80 20.53 23.85
CA LEU A 410 11.00 21.25 22.88
C LEU A 410 9.57 21.38 23.43
N PRO A 411 8.91 22.54 23.26
CA PRO A 411 7.50 22.63 23.53
C PRO A 411 6.77 21.47 22.83
N GLU A 412 5.90 20.80 23.56
CA GLU A 412 5.15 19.68 23.02
C GLU A 412 4.27 20.18 21.86
N GLY A 413 4.36 19.55 20.68
CA GLY A 413 3.59 19.93 19.49
C GLY A 413 4.30 20.82 18.44
N VAL A 414 5.54 21.29 18.64
CA VAL A 414 6.18 22.24 17.68
C VAL A 414 6.31 21.71 16.25
N ILE A 415 6.50 20.40 16.08
CA ILE A 415 6.53 19.73 14.77
C ILE A 415 5.75 18.43 14.91
N GLU A 416 4.47 18.51 14.60
CA GLU A 416 3.60 17.35 14.42
C GLU A 416 4.02 16.62 13.14
N ASN A 417 3.81 15.30 13.06
CA ASN A 417 4.14 14.51 11.87
C ASN A 417 5.61 14.55 11.40
N TRP A 418 6.57 14.72 12.33
CA TRP A 418 8.01 14.77 12.04
C TRP A 418 8.53 13.59 11.18
N GLN A 419 7.91 12.41 11.27
CA GLN A 419 8.26 11.24 10.48
C GLN A 419 8.15 11.52 8.98
N ARG A 420 7.13 12.25 8.54
CA ARG A 420 6.95 12.64 7.14
C ARG A 420 8.09 13.54 6.65
N HIS A 421 8.62 14.40 7.52
CA HIS A 421 9.79 15.21 7.21
C HIS A 421 11.05 14.37 7.07
N VAL A 422 11.17 13.27 7.81
CA VAL A 422 12.27 12.30 7.62
C VAL A 422 12.17 11.65 6.26
N ASP A 423 11.00 11.14 5.88
CA ASP A 423 10.81 10.48 4.59
C ASP A 423 11.10 11.43 3.43
N THR A 424 10.64 12.68 3.56
CA THR A 424 10.91 13.74 2.59
C THR A 424 12.40 14.09 2.56
N PHE A 425 13.06 14.17 3.71
CA PHE A 425 14.50 14.43 3.80
C PHE A 425 15.32 13.28 3.17
N VAL A 426 14.92 12.03 3.38
CA VAL A 426 15.53 10.83 2.79
C VAL A 426 15.41 10.87 1.27
N GLU A 427 14.23 11.18 0.75
CA GLU A 427 13.98 11.28 -0.68
C GLU A 427 14.78 12.44 -1.32
N VAL A 428 14.63 13.65 -0.82
CA VAL A 428 15.25 14.87 -1.35
C VAL A 428 16.78 14.73 -1.41
N ASN A 429 17.37 14.09 -0.40
CA ASN A 429 18.81 13.88 -0.34
C ASN A 429 19.28 12.53 -0.91
N SER A 430 18.36 11.72 -1.46
CA SER A 430 18.63 10.38 -2.01
C SER A 430 19.47 9.51 -1.07
N LEU A 431 19.07 9.44 0.20
CA LEU A 431 19.79 8.65 1.21
C LEU A 431 19.63 7.15 0.96
N ASP A 432 20.68 6.38 1.28
CA ASP A 432 20.60 4.92 1.23
C ASP A 432 19.71 4.35 2.34
N GLU A 433 19.25 3.11 2.13
CA GLU A 433 18.36 2.41 3.05
C GLU A 433 18.94 2.27 4.46
N ARG A 434 20.28 2.13 4.57
CA ARG A 434 20.97 2.06 5.85
C ARG A 434 20.84 3.37 6.63
N SER A 435 21.06 4.50 5.98
CA SER A 435 21.00 5.83 6.60
C SER A 435 19.55 6.22 6.90
N ALA A 436 18.61 5.85 6.02
CA ALA A 436 17.18 6.01 6.27
C ALA A 436 16.73 5.20 7.50
N GLY A 437 17.14 3.93 7.59
CA GLY A 437 16.89 3.08 8.75
C GLY A 437 17.48 3.66 10.03
N MET A 438 18.72 4.16 9.99
CA MET A 438 19.33 4.85 11.12
C MET A 438 18.52 6.06 11.59
N LEU A 439 18.03 6.90 10.68
CA LEU A 439 17.18 8.05 11.04
C LEU A 439 15.87 7.62 11.70
N GLY A 440 15.28 6.50 11.28
CA GLY A 440 14.07 5.94 11.88
C GLY A 440 14.24 5.40 13.31
N GLU A 441 15.47 5.09 13.74
CA GLU A 441 15.76 4.58 15.08
C GLU A 441 16.12 5.67 16.10
N LEU A 442 16.38 6.90 15.64
CA LEU A 442 16.80 8.00 16.51
C LEU A 442 15.61 8.62 17.25
N SER A 443 15.89 9.25 18.39
CA SER A 443 14.89 10.04 19.09
C SER A 443 14.44 11.25 18.24
N LYS A 444 13.18 11.65 18.38
CA LYS A 444 12.59 12.79 17.65
C LYS A 444 13.51 14.03 17.67
N LEU A 445 14.05 14.39 18.84
CA LEU A 445 14.93 15.54 19.00
C LEU A 445 16.22 15.43 18.17
N MET A 446 16.85 14.25 18.17
CA MET A 446 18.07 14.00 17.39
C MET A 446 17.80 14.07 15.89
N VAL A 447 16.71 13.45 15.44
CA VAL A 447 16.30 13.49 14.05
C VAL A 447 16.11 14.92 13.58
N LEU A 448 15.32 15.72 14.32
CA LEU A 448 15.02 17.11 13.97
C LEU A 448 16.29 17.99 13.89
N ARG A 449 17.30 17.74 14.74
CA ARG A 449 18.62 18.38 14.62
C ARG A 449 19.37 17.95 13.37
N VAL A 450 19.37 16.65 13.04
CA VAL A 450 20.10 16.09 11.88
C VAL A 450 19.51 16.58 10.56
N ILE A 451 18.18 16.61 10.45
CA ILE A 451 17.49 17.10 9.25
C ILE A 451 17.49 18.64 9.16
N GLY A 452 17.99 19.34 10.17
CA GLY A 452 18.18 20.79 10.16
C GLY A 452 16.93 21.62 10.46
N LEU A 453 15.91 21.02 11.10
CA LEU A 453 14.75 21.78 11.59
C LEU A 453 15.00 22.42 12.96
N ILE A 454 16.02 21.96 13.68
CA ILE A 454 16.43 22.50 14.98
C ILE A 454 17.93 22.74 15.00
N GLY A 455 18.33 23.84 15.64
CA GLY A 455 19.73 24.24 15.71
C GLY A 455 20.16 25.09 14.52
N ARG A 456 21.37 25.66 14.61
CA ARG A 456 21.80 26.73 13.69
C ARG A 456 22.55 26.23 12.45
N GLU A 457 23.13 25.04 12.51
CA GLU A 457 24.17 24.63 11.57
C GLU A 457 23.67 23.85 10.36
N ASN A 458 22.61 23.05 10.55
CA ASN A 458 22.12 22.10 9.54
C ASN A 458 21.06 22.72 8.62
N SER A 459 20.95 22.16 7.42
CA SER A 459 20.04 22.56 6.34
C SER A 459 19.19 21.36 5.94
N PHE A 460 17.97 21.56 5.48
CA PHE A 460 17.14 20.45 5.00
C PHE A 460 17.73 19.79 3.75
N VAL A 461 18.45 20.55 2.93
CA VAL A 461 19.17 20.04 1.76
C VAL A 461 20.67 19.90 2.05
N ILE A 462 21.24 18.74 1.74
CA ILE A 462 22.67 18.47 1.89
C ILE A 462 23.40 18.91 0.63
N ARG A 463 23.91 20.14 0.62
CA ARG A 463 24.64 20.71 -0.51
C ARG A 463 26.11 20.30 -0.52
N GLY A 464 26.65 20.06 -1.72
CA GLY A 464 28.09 19.88 -1.95
C GLY A 464 28.71 18.57 -1.43
N ALA A 465 27.92 17.68 -0.82
CA ALA A 465 28.40 16.39 -0.37
C ALA A 465 28.45 15.39 -1.54
N ARG A 466 29.61 14.74 -1.73
CA ARG A 466 29.73 13.64 -2.70
C ARG A 466 28.90 12.42 -2.32
N ASN A 467 28.65 12.24 -1.02
CA ASN A 467 27.84 11.17 -0.46
C ASN A 467 26.93 11.76 0.63
N PRO A 468 25.64 11.99 0.34
CA PRO A 468 24.67 12.52 1.30
C PRO A 468 24.53 11.68 2.57
N SER A 469 24.50 10.34 2.46
CA SER A 469 24.45 9.41 3.59
C SER A 469 25.61 9.61 4.59
N ALA A 470 26.82 9.82 4.07
CA ALA A 470 27.99 10.10 4.90
C ALA A 470 27.87 11.46 5.60
N ALA A 471 27.32 12.47 4.92
CA ALA A 471 27.06 13.78 5.51
C ALA A 471 26.01 13.70 6.63
N VAL A 472 24.95 12.90 6.48
CA VAL A 472 23.98 12.61 7.55
C VAL A 472 24.66 11.99 8.76
N THR A 473 25.54 11.02 8.55
CA THR A 473 26.30 10.39 9.65
C THR A 473 27.19 11.40 10.37
N HIS A 474 27.79 12.35 9.64
CA HIS A 474 28.55 13.44 10.24
C HIS A 474 27.65 14.39 11.05
N ARG A 475 26.50 14.78 10.51
CA ARG A 475 25.51 15.61 11.22
C ARG A 475 25.01 14.93 12.49
N LEU A 476 24.83 13.60 12.47
CA LEU A 476 24.43 12.83 13.64
C LEU A 476 25.46 12.93 14.78
N LYS A 477 26.75 12.85 14.45
CA LYS A 477 27.82 13.04 15.44
C LYS A 477 27.79 14.44 16.06
N GLY A 478 27.54 15.47 15.26
CA GLY A 478 27.38 16.85 15.75
C GLY A 478 26.10 17.05 16.56
N ALA A 479 25.00 16.42 16.16
CA ALA A 479 23.71 16.52 16.84
C ALA A 479 23.75 15.91 18.26
N ALA A 480 24.60 14.90 18.47
CA ALA A 480 24.83 14.28 19.77
C ALA A 480 25.51 15.20 20.79
N ASP A 481 26.06 16.35 20.37
CA ASP A 481 26.61 17.35 21.28
C ASP A 481 25.46 18.02 22.08
N PRO A 482 25.45 17.88 23.42
CA PRO A 482 24.43 18.51 24.27
C PRO A 482 24.51 20.04 24.26
N ALA A 483 25.65 20.64 23.88
CA ALA A 483 25.82 22.09 23.80
C ALA A 483 25.11 22.73 22.59
N GLY A 484 24.64 21.93 21.64
CA GLY A 484 23.93 22.42 20.45
C GLY A 484 22.63 23.15 20.80
N SER A 485 22.40 24.31 20.17
CA SER A 485 21.15 25.06 20.30
C SER A 485 19.94 24.18 19.97
N VAL A 486 18.90 24.27 20.80
CA VAL A 486 17.62 23.55 20.63
C VAL A 486 16.54 24.47 20.07
N GLU A 487 16.93 25.65 19.59
CA GLU A 487 16.01 26.63 19.03
C GLU A 487 15.40 26.09 17.72
N PRO A 488 14.07 25.88 17.67
CA PRO A 488 13.39 25.42 16.47
C PRO A 488 13.51 26.46 15.37
N PHE A 489 13.75 26.02 14.14
CA PHE A 489 13.81 26.88 12.96
C PHE A 489 14.77 28.06 13.10
N ALA A 490 15.84 27.91 13.88
CA ALA A 490 16.84 28.96 14.11
C ALA A 490 17.48 29.48 12.80
N ASN A 491 17.36 28.71 11.72
CA ASN A 491 17.83 29.07 10.38
C ASN A 491 16.69 29.09 9.35
N LEU A 492 15.55 29.70 9.70
CA LEU A 492 14.35 29.72 8.85
C LEU A 492 14.62 30.23 7.43
N ASN A 493 15.40 31.30 7.27
CA ASN A 493 15.74 31.84 5.94
C ASN A 493 16.43 30.79 5.06
N ARG A 494 17.29 29.96 5.63
CA ARG A 494 17.95 28.88 4.89
C ARG A 494 16.97 27.76 4.53
N LEU A 495 16.02 27.45 5.42
CA LEU A 495 14.93 26.50 5.12
C LEU A 495 14.03 27.00 3.98
N VAL A 496 13.79 28.32 3.91
CA VAL A 496 13.06 28.94 2.80
C VAL A 496 13.78 28.74 1.48
N GLU A 497 15.09 29.01 1.41
CA GLU A 497 15.85 28.80 0.19
C GLU A 497 15.94 27.31 -0.21
N ASP A 498 16.07 26.41 0.78
CA ASP A 498 16.00 24.97 0.53
C ASP A 498 14.63 24.55 -0.02
N PHE A 499 13.53 25.12 0.49
CA PHE A 499 12.18 24.85 0.01
C PHE A 499 11.96 25.35 -1.42
N ILE A 500 12.49 26.53 -1.74
CA ILE A 500 12.43 27.12 -3.08
C ILE A 500 13.20 26.24 -4.09
N GLU A 501 14.42 25.85 -3.74
CA GLU A 501 15.29 25.04 -4.60
C GLU A 501 14.70 23.66 -4.87
N VAL A 502 14.20 22.98 -3.84
CA VAL A 502 13.66 21.61 -3.96
C VAL A 502 12.42 21.54 -4.84
N ASN A 503 11.62 22.61 -4.85
CA ASN A 503 10.37 22.67 -5.62
C ASN A 503 10.52 23.39 -6.97
N ASP A 504 11.73 23.88 -7.29
CA ASP A 504 12.05 24.59 -8.54
C ASP A 504 11.05 25.72 -8.84
N PHE A 505 10.78 26.57 -7.83
CA PHE A 505 9.88 27.71 -8.04
C PHE A 505 10.50 28.74 -8.98
N ASP A 506 9.65 29.34 -9.81
CA ASP A 506 10.02 30.54 -10.55
C ASP A 506 10.34 31.71 -9.59
N GLU A 507 11.02 32.75 -10.09
CA GLU A 507 11.46 33.89 -9.26
C GLU A 507 10.29 34.56 -8.54
N ARG A 508 9.11 34.61 -9.18
CA ARG A 508 7.92 35.20 -8.58
C ARG A 508 7.39 34.38 -7.40
N GLY A 509 7.39 33.05 -7.54
CA GLY A 509 7.04 32.13 -6.46
C GLY A 509 8.07 32.19 -5.33
N ALA A 510 9.36 32.27 -5.67
CA ALA A 510 10.45 32.41 -4.71
C ALA A 510 10.33 33.71 -3.89
N GLU A 511 10.14 34.86 -4.54
CA GLU A 511 9.92 36.15 -3.89
C GLU A 511 8.67 36.11 -2.99
N ALA A 512 7.57 35.54 -3.49
CA ALA A 512 6.33 35.40 -2.71
C ALA A 512 6.51 34.56 -1.44
N VAL A 513 7.42 33.57 -1.41
CA VAL A 513 7.72 32.79 -0.19
C VAL A 513 8.63 33.57 0.75
N ARG A 514 9.63 34.28 0.23
CA ARG A 514 10.58 35.09 1.04
C ARG A 514 9.88 36.23 1.79
N GLU A 515 8.80 36.79 1.22
CA GLU A 515 8.03 37.88 1.83
C GLU A 515 7.08 37.46 2.96
N LEU A 516 6.88 36.15 3.18
CA LEU A 516 5.94 35.65 4.17
C LEU A 516 6.44 35.82 5.60
N ARG A 517 5.49 35.91 6.53
CA ARG A 517 5.80 35.84 7.97
C ARG A 517 6.23 34.43 8.35
N ALA A 518 7.06 34.31 9.39
CA ALA A 518 7.62 33.02 9.79
C ALA A 518 6.57 31.91 9.96
N GLU A 519 5.44 32.23 10.61
CA GLU A 519 4.31 31.31 10.82
C GLU A 519 3.69 30.83 9.49
N GLU A 520 3.52 31.75 8.54
CA GLU A 520 2.95 31.45 7.21
C GLU A 520 3.90 30.55 6.42
N VAL A 521 5.20 30.84 6.44
CA VAL A 521 6.22 30.01 5.78
C VAL A 521 6.19 28.60 6.34
N LEU A 522 6.20 28.44 7.67
CA LEU A 522 6.19 27.12 8.32
C LEU A 522 4.96 26.30 7.91
N HIS A 523 3.80 26.93 7.80
CA HIS A 523 2.57 26.25 7.37
C HIS A 523 2.60 25.88 5.88
N VAL A 524 3.13 26.74 5.01
CA VAL A 524 3.29 26.49 3.57
C VAL A 524 4.29 25.36 3.29
N MET A 525 5.39 25.33 4.05
CA MET A 525 6.39 24.26 4.02
C MET A 525 5.89 22.95 4.64
N GLY A 526 4.76 22.98 5.34
CA GLY A 526 4.12 21.81 5.95
C GLY A 526 4.67 21.39 7.30
N PHE A 527 5.38 22.27 8.01
CA PHE A 527 5.88 21.98 9.36
C PHE A 527 4.80 22.12 10.44
N THR A 528 3.74 22.88 10.17
CA THR A 528 2.61 23.14 11.10
C THR A 528 1.26 22.77 10.49
N GLY A 529 1.24 21.97 9.42
CA GLY A 529 0.00 21.57 8.76
C GLY A 529 0.18 20.35 7.87
N ASP A 530 -0.89 19.98 7.17
CA ASP A 530 -0.95 18.75 6.36
C ASP A 530 -0.15 18.79 5.05
N ASN A 531 0.60 19.87 4.82
CA ASN A 531 1.42 20.03 3.63
C ASN A 531 2.71 19.19 3.74
N SER A 532 3.30 18.87 2.59
CA SER A 532 4.66 18.28 2.52
C SER A 532 5.67 19.33 2.08
N PHE A 533 6.91 19.23 2.54
CA PHE A 533 8.01 20.08 2.08
C PHE A 533 8.25 19.97 0.56
N VAL A 534 7.83 18.87 -0.07
CA VAL A 534 7.85 18.69 -1.53
C VAL A 534 6.43 18.75 -2.09
N ILE A 535 6.21 19.55 -3.13
CA ILE A 535 4.95 19.65 -3.88
C ILE A 535 4.94 18.58 -4.99
N ARG A 536 4.57 17.35 -4.63
CA ARG A 536 4.52 16.22 -5.57
C ARG A 536 3.31 16.29 -6.51
N GLY A 537 3.50 15.83 -7.75
CA GLY A 537 2.42 15.54 -8.71
C GLY A 537 1.66 16.76 -9.27
N ALA A 538 2.06 17.98 -8.90
CA ALA A 538 1.45 19.19 -9.42
C ALA A 538 1.87 19.41 -10.88
N LYS A 539 0.90 19.63 -11.77
CA LYS A 539 1.17 20.05 -13.16
C LYS A 539 1.83 21.43 -13.22
N ASN A 540 1.55 22.29 -12.23
CA ASN A 540 2.11 23.62 -12.08
C ASN A 540 2.42 23.87 -10.60
N VAL A 541 3.70 23.84 -10.27
CA VAL A 541 4.19 23.91 -8.88
C VAL A 541 3.92 25.30 -8.27
N SER A 542 4.06 26.38 -9.05
CA SER A 542 3.72 27.76 -8.64
C SER A 542 2.22 27.91 -8.31
N ALA A 543 1.33 27.29 -9.08
CA ALA A 543 -0.11 27.34 -8.80
C ALA A 543 -0.46 26.59 -7.49
N SER A 544 0.16 25.44 -7.26
CA SER A 544 0.02 24.69 -6.00
C SER A 544 0.57 25.47 -4.81
N LEU A 545 1.70 26.18 -4.97
CA LEU A 545 2.23 27.09 -3.97
C LEU A 545 1.23 28.19 -3.62
N MET A 546 0.65 28.88 -4.60
CA MET A 546 -0.35 29.93 -4.37
C MET A 546 -1.61 29.42 -3.64
N SER A 547 -2.03 28.18 -3.93
CA SER A 547 -3.12 27.53 -3.20
C SER A 547 -2.75 27.33 -1.72
N ARG A 548 -1.55 26.80 -1.43
CA ARG A 548 -1.06 26.64 -0.06
C ARG A 548 -0.93 27.97 0.68
N LEU A 549 -0.46 29.03 0.01
CA LEU A 549 -0.37 30.37 0.58
C LEU A 549 -1.74 30.90 1.01
N THR A 550 -2.75 30.68 0.17
CA THR A 550 -4.13 31.10 0.46
C THR A 550 -4.69 30.34 1.66
N LEU A 551 -4.45 29.03 1.73
CA LEU A 551 -4.86 28.19 2.87
C LEU A 551 -4.14 28.59 4.16
N ALA A 552 -2.83 28.81 4.13
CA ALA A 552 -2.05 29.23 5.29
C ALA A 552 -2.56 30.54 5.88
N ARG A 553 -2.82 31.54 5.02
CA ARG A 553 -3.38 32.83 5.44
C ARG A 553 -4.79 32.69 6.00
N LYS A 554 -5.62 31.81 5.43
CA LYS A 554 -6.96 31.54 5.94
C LYS A 554 -6.89 30.90 7.33
N TYR A 555 -6.08 29.85 7.47
CA TYR A 555 -5.87 29.13 8.72
C TYR A 555 -5.41 30.05 9.85
N LEU A 556 -4.36 30.85 9.63
CA LEU A 556 -3.82 31.75 10.65
C LEU A 556 -4.78 32.89 11.02
N ARG A 557 -5.65 33.31 10.09
CA ARG A 557 -6.72 34.28 10.42
C ARG A 557 -7.81 33.65 11.29
N GLU A 558 -8.18 32.41 11.00
CA GLU A 558 -9.16 31.67 11.81
C GLU A 558 -8.60 31.35 13.21
N GLU A 559 -7.32 31.01 13.30
CA GLU A 559 -6.62 30.79 14.57
C GLU A 559 -6.51 32.08 15.39
N ALA A 560 -6.16 33.21 14.79
CA ALA A 560 -6.10 34.50 15.48
C ALA A 560 -7.48 35.04 15.91
N ALA A 561 -8.57 34.52 15.33
CA ALA A 561 -9.93 34.90 15.69
C ALA A 561 -10.52 34.04 16.83
N ARG A 562 -9.92 32.88 17.11
CA ARG A 562 -10.23 32.05 18.28
C ARG A 562 -9.48 32.57 19.50
#